data_AF-A0ABD2LTG9-F1
#
_entry.id   AF-A0ABD2LTG9-F1
#
_cell.length_a   1.000
_cell.length_b   1.000
_cell.length_c   1.000
_cell.angle_alpha   90.00
_cell.angle_beta   90.00
_cell.angle_gamma   90.00
#
_symmetry.space_group_name_H-M   'P 1'
#
loop_
_entity.id
_entity.type
_entity.pdbx_description
1 polymer ?
#
loop_
_entity_poly.entity_id
_entity_poly.type
_entity_poly.pdbx_seq_one_letter_code
_entity_poly.pdbx_strand_id
1 'polypeptide(L)'
;MQTKTLSPPMSAFVATARAAKVTTPWTWAGPCGPTSPATTGTTTTPHQPAHGDHAGVIEGAGGTTLLTVCRNMHHDPPVLNITFGADDAAQMGYLIAVHRAQELLGIDQLPPLTIKGWPSLHVFGPSASAAVLCAVVSLFTNRLCRSDTAVTARVEFGTDELFGVGFLAQKAWGARKAELTRLVMSTADQDAWAAVPAAVREGLTPVFVGTGRELLDVMFKPLPWAVQ
;
A
#
# COMPACT_ATOMS: atom_id res chain seq x y z
N MET A 1 -17.11 34.22 -24.66
CA MET A 1 -17.47 34.08 -23.24
C MET A 1 -17.77 32.61 -22.96
N GLN A 2 -16.82 31.87 -22.40
CA GLN A 2 -17.04 30.49 -21.94
C GLN A 2 -16.86 30.47 -20.43
N THR A 3 -17.90 30.05 -19.73
CA THR A 3 -17.98 29.91 -18.28
C THR A 3 -17.28 28.62 -17.84
N LYS A 4 -16.25 28.78 -17.01
CA LYS A 4 -15.53 27.69 -16.33
C LYS A 4 -16.42 27.17 -15.19
N THR A 5 -16.87 25.92 -15.27
CA THR A 5 -17.56 25.23 -14.18
C THR A 5 -16.53 24.89 -13.09
N LEU A 6 -16.70 25.49 -11.91
CA LEU A 6 -15.86 25.27 -10.73
C LEU A 6 -16.11 23.88 -10.12
N SER A 7 -15.02 23.19 -9.77
CA SER A 7 -15.01 21.95 -8.98
C SER A 7 -15.71 22.13 -7.63
N PRO A 8 -16.30 21.05 -7.04
CA PRO A 8 -17.11 21.17 -5.84
C PRO A 8 -16.28 21.54 -4.59
N PRO A 9 -16.90 22.14 -3.56
CA PRO A 9 -16.20 22.66 -2.39
C PRO A 9 -15.59 21.56 -1.49
N MET A 10 -14.45 21.88 -0.87
CA MET A 10 -13.64 21.02 0.02
C MET A 10 -14.39 20.36 1.19
N SER A 11 -15.60 20.80 1.52
CA SER A 11 -16.42 20.20 2.57
C SER A 11 -16.91 18.79 2.24
N ALA A 12 -17.05 18.45 0.94
CA ALA A 12 -17.41 17.10 0.51
C ALA A 12 -16.26 16.07 0.68
N PHE A 13 -15.01 16.52 0.75
CA PHE A 13 -13.83 15.64 0.88
C PHE A 13 -13.65 15.06 2.28
N VAL A 14 -14.06 15.79 3.33
CA VAL A 14 -13.88 15.38 4.73
C VAL A 14 -14.90 14.30 5.14
N ALA A 15 -16.07 14.26 4.51
CA ALA A 15 -17.12 13.31 4.84
C ALA A 15 -16.79 11.87 4.42
N THR A 16 -16.14 11.68 3.27
CA THR A 16 -15.87 10.35 2.70
C THR A 16 -14.77 9.59 3.44
N ALA A 17 -13.79 10.29 4.01
CA ALA A 17 -12.76 9.67 4.86
C ALA A 17 -13.33 9.14 6.19
N ARG A 18 -14.43 9.73 6.68
CA ARG A 18 -15.10 9.31 7.92
C ARG A 18 -15.86 7.99 7.78
N ALA A 19 -16.33 7.66 6.57
CA ALA A 19 -17.13 6.46 6.30
C ALA A 19 -16.31 5.16 6.20
N ALA A 20 -14.98 5.24 6.09
CA ALA A 20 -14.11 4.06 6.02
C ALA A 20 -13.75 3.46 7.40
N LYS A 21 -14.25 4.03 8.51
CA LYS A 21 -14.13 3.45 9.85
C LYS A 21 -15.09 2.26 9.99
N VAL A 22 -14.57 1.06 9.69
CA VAL A 22 -14.90 -0.27 10.26
C VAL A 22 -16.37 -0.49 10.64
N THR A 23 -17.12 -1.20 9.79
CA THR A 23 -17.95 -2.38 10.12
C THR A 23 -18.78 -2.78 8.88
N THR A 24 -18.29 -3.69 8.05
CA THR A 24 -19.08 -4.64 7.23
C THR A 24 -18.16 -5.48 6.34
N PRO A 25 -18.39 -6.78 6.16
CA PRO A 25 -17.74 -7.55 5.10
C PRO A 25 -18.20 -6.97 3.75
N TRP A 26 -17.26 -6.49 2.95
CA TRP A 26 -17.55 -5.88 1.65
C TRP A 26 -17.92 -6.97 0.64
N THR A 27 -19.21 -7.28 0.53
CA THR A 27 -19.79 -7.90 -0.67
C THR A 27 -20.21 -6.79 -1.63
N TRP A 28 -19.51 -6.65 -2.75
CA TRP A 28 -19.97 -5.76 -3.83
C TRP A 28 -21.11 -6.43 -4.60
N ALA A 29 -22.31 -5.87 -4.46
CA ALA A 29 -23.44 -6.11 -5.36
C ALA A 29 -23.56 -4.90 -6.30
N GLY A 30 -23.14 -5.08 -7.56
CA GLY A 30 -23.30 -4.07 -8.61
C GLY A 30 -23.33 -4.75 -9.99
N PRO A 31 -24.09 -4.22 -10.95
CA PRO A 31 -24.86 -5.03 -11.88
C PRO A 31 -24.03 -5.60 -13.03
N CYS A 32 -24.03 -6.93 -13.15
CA CYS A 32 -23.76 -7.58 -14.43
C CYS A 32 -24.93 -7.26 -15.37
N GLY A 33 -24.76 -6.25 -16.23
CA GLY A 33 -25.64 -6.01 -17.37
C GLY A 33 -25.34 -6.99 -18.51
N PRO A 34 -26.37 -7.48 -19.25
CA PRO A 34 -26.26 -8.66 -20.12
C PRO A 34 -25.95 -8.31 -21.58
N THR A 35 -25.47 -9.33 -22.33
CA THR A 35 -25.54 -9.64 -23.79
C THR A 35 -24.19 -10.25 -24.22
N SER A 36 -24.04 -11.43 -24.82
CA SER A 36 -24.92 -12.33 -25.59
C SER A 36 -24.26 -13.75 -25.69
N PRO A 37 -24.79 -14.72 -26.46
CA PRO A 37 -25.49 -15.92 -26.00
C PRO A 37 -24.64 -17.19 -25.85
N ALA A 38 -25.30 -18.17 -25.24
CA ALA A 38 -24.84 -19.49 -24.81
C ALA A 38 -24.02 -20.32 -25.82
N THR A 39 -22.97 -20.96 -25.29
CA THR A 39 -22.54 -22.29 -25.74
C THR A 39 -22.32 -23.18 -24.51
N THR A 40 -22.90 -24.37 -24.61
CA THR A 40 -23.12 -25.40 -23.59
C THR A 40 -21.88 -26.09 -23.05
N GLY A 41 -21.90 -26.35 -21.74
CA GLY A 41 -21.39 -27.58 -21.13
C GLY A 41 -19.98 -27.53 -20.54
N THR A 42 -19.88 -27.55 -19.20
CA THR A 42 -19.16 -28.57 -18.41
C THR A 42 -19.15 -28.21 -16.92
N THR A 43 -19.62 -29.16 -16.10
CA THR A 43 -19.28 -29.43 -14.70
C THR A 43 -18.81 -28.25 -13.82
N THR A 44 -19.75 -27.56 -13.17
CA THR A 44 -19.42 -26.65 -12.06
C THR A 44 -19.13 -27.45 -10.80
N THR A 45 -17.86 -27.70 -10.54
CA THR A 45 -17.34 -27.85 -9.16
C THR A 45 -17.70 -26.57 -8.40
N PRO A 46 -18.24 -26.62 -7.17
CA PRO A 46 -18.54 -25.40 -6.44
C PRO A 46 -17.24 -24.64 -6.19
N HIS A 47 -17.12 -23.47 -6.82
CA HIS A 47 -16.00 -22.56 -6.63
C HIS A 47 -16.08 -22.05 -5.19
N GLN A 48 -15.27 -22.66 -4.33
CA GLN A 48 -15.03 -22.14 -2.99
C GLN A 48 -14.42 -20.74 -3.15
N PRO A 49 -14.93 -19.69 -2.45
CA PRO A 49 -14.35 -18.36 -2.56
C PRO A 49 -12.91 -18.40 -2.03
N ALA A 50 -11.93 -18.10 -2.89
CA ALA A 50 -10.55 -18.02 -2.47
C ALA A 50 -10.40 -16.83 -1.51
N HIS A 51 -9.89 -17.10 -0.32
CA HIS A 51 -9.62 -16.10 0.70
C HIS A 51 -8.40 -15.24 0.28
N GLY A 52 -8.54 -13.91 0.28
CA GLY A 52 -7.42 -12.95 0.28
C GLY A 52 -6.98 -12.36 -1.07
N ASP A 53 -7.89 -11.83 -1.89
CA ASP A 53 -7.52 -11.27 -3.21
C ASP A 53 -6.76 -9.93 -3.16
N HIS A 54 -6.69 -9.28 -2.00
CA HIS A 54 -6.19 -7.90 -1.86
C HIS A 54 -5.39 -7.69 -0.58
N ALA A 55 -4.34 -6.88 -0.65
CA ALA A 55 -3.59 -6.38 0.51
C ALA A 55 -3.36 -4.88 0.40
N GLY A 56 -3.39 -4.16 1.53
CA GLY A 56 -3.26 -2.71 1.59
C GLY A 56 -2.24 -2.25 2.63
N VAL A 57 -1.40 -1.26 2.27
CA VAL A 57 -0.42 -0.63 3.15
C VAL A 57 -0.46 0.87 3.00
N ILE A 58 -0.31 1.58 4.12
CA ILE A 58 -0.35 3.02 4.19
C ILE A 58 1.06 3.59 4.05
N GLU A 59 1.27 4.49 3.08
CA GLU A 59 2.52 5.21 2.83
C GLU A 59 2.40 6.69 3.21
N GLY A 60 3.46 7.27 3.78
CA GLY A 60 3.60 8.73 3.86
C GLY A 60 4.20 9.32 2.59
N ALA A 61 3.46 10.18 1.87
CA ALA A 61 3.90 10.79 0.62
C ALA A 61 3.72 12.32 0.64
N GLY A 62 4.81 13.09 0.71
CA GLY A 62 4.83 14.52 0.38
C GLY A 62 3.78 15.41 1.06
N GLY A 63 3.38 15.13 2.30
CA GLY A 63 2.34 15.91 3.02
C GLY A 63 0.98 15.24 3.08
N THR A 64 0.77 14.15 2.34
CA THR A 64 -0.41 13.31 2.37
C THR A 64 -0.05 11.88 2.75
N THR A 65 -1.08 11.07 2.93
CA THR A 65 -0.99 9.64 3.14
C THR A 65 -1.61 8.93 1.94
N LEU A 66 -0.95 7.88 1.45
CA LEU A 66 -1.40 7.07 0.32
C LEU A 66 -1.71 5.65 0.78
N LEU A 67 -2.76 5.07 0.24
CA LEU A 67 -3.03 3.64 0.39
C LEU A 67 -2.53 2.92 -0.86
N THR A 68 -1.50 2.09 -0.67
CA THR A 68 -0.98 1.17 -1.67
C THR A 68 -1.73 -0.14 -1.56
N VAL A 69 -2.46 -0.53 -2.61
CA VAL A 69 -3.22 -1.78 -2.66
C VAL A 69 -2.61 -2.70 -3.71
N CYS A 70 -2.28 -3.92 -3.31
CA CYS A 70 -1.88 -5.00 -4.21
C CYS A 70 -3.05 -5.98 -4.39
N ARG A 71 -3.31 -6.40 -5.63
CA ARG A 71 -4.33 -7.40 -5.97
C ARG A 71 -3.71 -8.52 -6.77
N ASN A 72 -3.98 -9.77 -6.36
CA ASN A 72 -3.66 -10.94 -7.16
C ASN A 72 -4.70 -11.06 -8.29
N MET A 73 -4.25 -11.14 -9.54
CA MET A 73 -5.13 -11.29 -10.70
C MET A 73 -4.99 -12.70 -11.27
N HIS A 74 -6.10 -13.32 -11.62
CA HIS A 74 -6.11 -14.57 -12.40
C HIS A 74 -6.22 -14.22 -13.89
N HIS A 75 -5.16 -13.64 -14.46
CA HIS A 75 -5.08 -13.35 -15.90
C HIS A 75 -3.82 -13.96 -16.50
N ASP A 76 -3.90 -14.34 -17.77
CA ASP A 76 -2.77 -14.81 -18.58
C ASP A 76 -2.56 -13.76 -19.69
N PRO A 77 -1.36 -13.17 -19.88
CA PRO A 77 -0.07 -13.47 -19.22
C PRO A 77 0.14 -12.81 -17.83
N PRO A 78 1.18 -13.25 -17.06
CA PRO A 78 1.62 -12.59 -15.85
C PRO A 78 2.14 -11.19 -16.14
N VAL A 79 1.29 -10.19 -15.88
CA VAL A 79 1.66 -8.78 -16.03
C VAL A 79 1.66 -8.12 -14.66
N LEU A 80 2.78 -7.49 -14.30
CA LEU A 80 2.79 -6.48 -13.23
C LEU A 80 2.15 -5.21 -13.79
N ASN A 81 0.99 -4.84 -13.25
CA ASN A 81 0.26 -3.65 -13.67
C ASN A 81 0.31 -2.58 -12.58
N ILE A 82 0.93 -1.43 -12.87
CA ILE A 82 0.95 -0.26 -11.98
C ILE A 82 -0.06 0.75 -12.51
N THR A 83 -1.17 0.96 -11.80
CA THR A 83 -2.34 1.66 -12.38
C THR A 83 -2.46 3.14 -12.00
N PHE A 84 -1.42 3.76 -11.46
CA PHE A 84 -1.45 5.18 -11.04
C PHE A 84 -0.23 5.94 -11.53
N GLY A 85 -0.33 7.27 -11.57
CA GLY A 85 0.78 8.13 -11.97
C GLY A 85 1.97 7.90 -11.03
N ALA A 86 3.04 7.34 -11.57
CA ALA A 86 4.29 7.14 -10.88
C ALA A 86 5.40 7.57 -11.84
N ASP A 87 6.33 8.40 -11.37
CA ASP A 87 7.52 8.72 -12.16
C ASP A 87 8.42 7.48 -12.31
N ASP A 88 9.39 7.56 -13.21
CA ASP A 88 10.27 6.42 -13.50
C ASP A 88 11.00 5.93 -12.24
N ALA A 89 11.36 6.84 -11.33
CA ALA A 89 12.01 6.50 -10.07
C ALA A 89 11.10 5.74 -9.10
N ALA A 90 9.83 6.13 -9.00
CA ALA A 90 8.82 5.41 -8.23
C ALA A 90 8.55 4.02 -8.84
N GLN A 91 8.40 3.94 -10.16
CA GLN A 91 8.20 2.66 -10.87
C GLN A 91 9.38 1.70 -10.63
N MET A 92 10.61 2.18 -10.73
CA MET A 92 11.80 1.39 -10.41
C MET A 92 11.81 0.92 -8.95
N GLY A 93 11.45 1.79 -8.01
CA GLY A 93 11.31 1.40 -6.60
C GLY A 93 10.28 0.27 -6.40
N TYR A 94 9.18 0.27 -7.15
CA TYR A 94 8.16 -0.77 -7.05
C TYR A 94 8.65 -2.09 -7.62
N LEU A 95 9.36 -2.06 -8.76
CA LEU A 95 9.97 -3.25 -9.34
C LEU A 95 11.00 -3.87 -8.39
N ILE A 96 11.85 -3.05 -7.76
CA ILE A 96 12.81 -3.52 -6.74
C ILE A 96 12.07 -4.15 -5.56
N ALA A 97 11.00 -3.52 -5.07
CA ALA A 97 10.20 -4.06 -3.97
C ALA A 97 9.52 -5.39 -4.31
N VAL A 98 9.00 -5.53 -5.53
CA VAL A 98 8.39 -6.78 -6.04
C VAL A 98 9.44 -7.88 -6.14
N HIS A 99 10.61 -7.57 -6.72
CA HIS A 99 11.73 -8.51 -6.80
C HIS A 99 12.20 -8.94 -5.42
N ARG A 100 12.32 -7.99 -4.48
CA ARG A 100 12.68 -8.31 -3.10
C ARG A 100 11.65 -9.19 -2.41
N ALA A 101 10.36 -8.95 -2.66
CA ALA A 101 9.30 -9.81 -2.14
C ALA A 101 9.43 -11.24 -2.66
N GLN A 102 9.80 -11.44 -3.93
CA GLN A 102 10.08 -12.77 -4.50
C GLN A 102 11.18 -13.49 -3.74
N GLU A 103 12.31 -12.81 -3.53
CA GLU A 103 13.46 -13.38 -2.82
C GLU A 103 13.10 -13.75 -1.37
N LEU A 104 12.36 -12.88 -0.66
CA LEU A 104 11.96 -13.13 0.72
C LEU A 104 10.92 -14.25 0.86
N LEU A 105 10.05 -14.43 -0.15
CA LEU A 105 9.05 -15.49 -0.18
C LEU A 105 9.59 -16.81 -0.73
N GLY A 106 10.77 -16.81 -1.36
CA GLY A 106 11.32 -17.98 -2.05
C GLY A 106 10.49 -18.36 -3.28
N ILE A 107 9.94 -17.39 -4.00
CA ILE A 107 9.10 -17.61 -5.18
C ILE A 107 9.87 -17.21 -6.44
N ASP A 108 10.10 -18.16 -7.35
CA ASP A 108 10.83 -17.92 -8.61
C ASP A 108 10.12 -16.90 -9.51
N GLN A 109 8.79 -17.00 -9.62
CA GLN A 109 7.96 -16.12 -10.43
C GLN A 109 6.65 -15.78 -9.73
N LEU A 110 6.37 -14.49 -9.55
CA LEU A 110 5.07 -14.05 -9.02
C LEU A 110 3.96 -14.28 -10.05
N PRO A 111 2.75 -14.65 -9.60
CA PRO A 111 1.57 -14.55 -10.44
C PRO A 111 1.29 -13.09 -10.82
N PRO A 112 0.45 -12.85 -11.86
CA PRO A 112 0.08 -11.52 -12.28
C PRO A 112 -0.40 -10.65 -11.11
N LEU A 113 0.23 -9.50 -10.95
CA LEU A 113 0.01 -8.60 -9.81
C LEU A 113 -0.42 -7.23 -10.33
N THR A 114 -1.47 -6.66 -9.73
CA THR A 114 -1.80 -5.25 -9.93
C THR A 114 -1.49 -4.45 -8.68
N ILE A 115 -0.65 -3.42 -8.81
CA ILE A 115 -0.36 -2.43 -7.78
C ILE A 115 -1.15 -1.15 -8.09
N LYS A 116 -2.05 -0.78 -7.19
CA LYS A 116 -2.94 0.37 -7.33
C LYS A 116 -2.79 1.31 -6.14
N GLY A 117 -2.50 2.58 -6.43
CA GLY A 117 -2.60 3.69 -5.49
C GLY A 117 -4.00 4.33 -5.54
N TRP A 118 -4.48 4.83 -4.39
CA TRP A 118 -5.83 5.40 -4.24
C TRP A 118 -5.82 6.94 -4.03
N PRO A 119 -6.64 7.73 -4.77
CA PRO A 119 -6.79 7.79 -6.22
C PRO A 119 -5.93 8.94 -6.84
N SER A 120 -5.53 8.77 -8.11
CA SER A 120 -4.99 9.79 -9.04
C SER A 120 -3.80 10.67 -8.60
N LEU A 121 -3.20 10.44 -7.43
CA LEU A 121 -2.01 11.18 -7.04
C LEU A 121 -0.79 10.65 -7.78
N HIS A 122 -0.02 11.56 -8.38
CA HIS A 122 1.26 11.23 -8.97
C HIS A 122 2.28 11.03 -7.84
N VAL A 123 2.84 9.83 -7.73
CA VAL A 123 3.89 9.51 -6.76
C VAL A 123 5.24 9.78 -7.39
N PHE A 124 6.08 10.50 -6.67
CA PHE A 124 7.42 10.87 -7.10
C PHE A 124 8.46 10.17 -6.23
N GLY A 125 9.38 9.48 -6.89
CA GLY A 125 10.50 8.80 -6.25
C GLY A 125 10.15 7.50 -5.52
N PRO A 126 11.16 6.74 -5.11
CA PRO A 126 11.00 5.36 -4.64
C PRO A 126 10.56 5.23 -3.18
N SER A 127 10.06 6.30 -2.53
CA SER A 127 9.81 6.31 -1.08
C SER A 127 8.67 5.41 -0.61
N ALA A 128 7.85 4.92 -1.55
CA ALA A 128 6.77 3.96 -1.29
C ALA A 128 7.19 2.50 -1.51
N SER A 129 8.41 2.23 -1.97
CA SER A 129 8.84 0.87 -2.29
C SER A 129 8.76 -0.06 -1.07
N ALA A 130 9.08 0.42 0.13
CA ALA A 130 8.89 -0.35 1.37
C ALA A 130 7.42 -0.69 1.65
N ALA A 131 6.48 0.22 1.34
CA ALA A 131 5.05 -0.04 1.47
C ALA A 131 4.56 -1.07 0.44
N VAL A 132 5.09 -1.02 -0.79
CA VAL A 132 4.83 -2.04 -1.83
C VAL A 132 5.35 -3.40 -1.38
N LEU A 133 6.57 -3.49 -0.83
CA LEU A 133 7.13 -4.74 -0.30
C LEU A 133 6.19 -5.36 0.74
N CYS A 134 5.73 -4.57 1.70
CA CYS A 134 4.78 -5.03 2.72
C CYS A 134 3.46 -5.52 2.09
N ALA A 135 2.92 -4.80 1.10
CA ALA A 135 1.65 -5.15 0.47
C ALA A 135 1.76 -6.44 -0.35
N VAL A 136 2.86 -6.65 -1.07
CA VAL A 136 3.11 -7.89 -1.81
C VAL A 136 3.26 -9.06 -0.83
N VAL A 137 4.14 -8.95 0.16
CA VAL A 137 4.32 -10.04 1.13
C VAL A 137 3.03 -10.33 1.91
N SER A 138 2.26 -9.29 2.26
CA SER A 138 0.94 -9.43 2.90
C SER A 138 0.00 -10.27 2.04
N LEU A 139 -0.08 -9.97 0.73
CA LEU A 139 -0.93 -10.67 -0.23
C LEU A 139 -0.57 -12.16 -0.33
N PHE A 140 0.71 -12.49 -0.41
CA PHE A 140 1.16 -13.88 -0.60
C PHE A 140 1.18 -14.70 0.68
N THR A 141 1.36 -14.06 1.84
CA THR A 141 1.37 -14.74 3.15
C THR A 141 0.01 -14.74 3.84
N ASN A 142 -0.97 -14.02 3.28
CA ASN A 142 -2.27 -13.76 3.90
C ASN A 142 -2.14 -13.19 5.33
N ARG A 143 -1.08 -12.41 5.58
CA ARG A 143 -0.84 -11.72 6.85
C ARG A 143 -1.28 -10.28 6.75
N LEU A 144 -2.05 -9.82 7.74
CA LEU A 144 -2.55 -8.45 7.77
C LEU A 144 -1.46 -7.47 8.20
N CYS A 145 -1.28 -6.42 7.40
CA CYS A 145 -0.52 -5.24 7.78
C CYS A 145 -1.25 -4.44 8.86
N ARG A 146 -0.48 -3.77 9.71
CA ARG A 146 -1.00 -2.80 10.67
C ARG A 146 -1.69 -1.63 9.96
N SER A 147 -2.91 -1.33 10.39
CA SER A 147 -3.73 -0.22 9.86
C SER A 147 -3.46 1.12 10.53
N ASP A 148 -2.73 1.15 11.65
CA ASP A 148 -2.42 2.34 12.45
C ASP A 148 -1.04 2.95 12.12
N THR A 149 -0.36 2.39 11.13
CA THR A 149 1.06 2.63 10.85
C THR A 149 1.25 3.08 9.40
N ALA A 150 1.91 4.22 9.20
CA ALA A 150 2.46 4.61 7.91
C ALA A 150 3.87 4.06 7.73
N VAL A 151 4.24 3.73 6.50
CA VAL A 151 5.60 3.31 6.12
C VAL A 151 6.19 4.33 5.16
N THR A 152 7.44 4.71 5.37
CA THR A 152 8.22 5.44 4.37
C THR A 152 9.69 5.04 4.42
N ALA A 153 10.13 4.36 3.37
CA ALA A 153 11.51 3.95 3.19
C ALA A 153 11.68 3.47 1.75
N ARG A 154 12.93 3.41 1.29
CA ARG A 154 13.27 2.82 0.00
C ARG A 154 13.87 1.43 0.19
N VAL A 155 13.44 0.47 -0.62
CA VAL A 155 14.10 -0.83 -0.76
C VAL A 155 15.27 -0.68 -1.73
N GLU A 156 16.46 -1.11 -1.33
CA GLU A 156 17.64 -1.09 -2.19
C GLU A 156 17.70 -2.32 -3.10
N PHE A 157 18.36 -2.19 -4.24
CA PHE A 157 18.57 -3.32 -5.15
C PHE A 157 19.76 -4.17 -4.68
N GLY A 158 19.58 -5.50 -4.65
CA GLY A 158 20.65 -6.45 -4.35
C GLY A 158 21.00 -6.62 -2.87
N THR A 159 20.42 -5.83 -1.96
CA THR A 159 20.56 -6.01 -0.51
C THR A 159 19.18 -6.06 0.18
N ASP A 160 19.14 -6.45 1.46
CA ASP A 160 17.92 -6.34 2.27
C ASP A 160 17.73 -4.96 2.90
N GLU A 161 18.60 -4.01 2.59
CA GLU A 161 18.71 -2.75 3.33
C GLU A 161 17.61 -1.77 2.93
N LEU A 162 17.16 -0.99 3.91
CA LEU A 162 16.22 0.10 3.72
C LEU A 162 16.94 1.44 3.78
N PHE A 163 16.78 2.23 2.73
CA PHE A 163 17.40 3.54 2.60
C PHE A 163 16.46 4.65 3.04
N GLY A 164 17.07 5.70 3.59
CA GLY A 164 16.39 6.91 4.01
C GLY A 164 15.73 7.67 2.86
N VAL A 165 14.79 8.53 3.24
CA VAL A 165 13.94 9.31 2.33
C VAL A 165 13.86 10.77 2.76
N GLY A 166 13.71 11.67 1.79
CA GLY A 166 13.53 13.09 2.06
C GLY A 166 12.14 13.45 2.57
N PHE A 167 11.97 14.71 2.97
CA PHE A 167 10.69 15.33 3.31
C PHE A 167 9.92 14.65 4.47
N LEU A 168 10.66 14.20 5.50
CA LEU A 168 10.08 13.52 6.66
C LEU A 168 9.07 14.38 7.42
N ALA A 169 9.29 15.69 7.55
CA ALA A 169 8.34 16.58 8.21
C ALA A 169 6.97 16.58 7.50
N GLN A 170 6.96 16.64 6.17
CA GLN A 170 5.73 16.59 5.39
C GLN A 170 5.07 15.21 5.50
N LYS A 171 5.84 14.13 5.39
CA LYS A 171 5.32 12.75 5.52
C LYS A 171 4.70 12.50 6.90
N ALA A 172 5.36 12.96 7.96
CA ALA A 172 4.86 12.91 9.32
C ALA A 172 3.58 13.72 9.50
N TRP A 173 3.54 14.93 8.95
CA TRP A 173 2.33 15.74 8.95
C TRP A 173 1.15 15.02 8.28
N GLY A 174 1.39 14.41 7.12
CA GLY A 174 0.40 13.62 6.39
C GLY A 174 -0.11 12.42 7.19
N ALA A 175 0.80 11.66 7.79
CA ALA A 175 0.46 10.52 8.64
C ALA A 175 -0.41 10.92 9.83
N ARG A 176 -0.06 12.03 10.49
CA ARG A 176 -0.84 12.56 11.61
C ARG A 176 -2.21 13.07 11.18
N LYS A 177 -2.30 13.77 10.04
CA LYS A 177 -3.57 14.22 9.46
C LYS A 177 -4.50 13.04 9.13
N ALA A 178 -3.94 11.88 8.82
CA ALA A 178 -4.65 10.63 8.61
C ALA A 178 -4.95 9.87 9.92
N GLU A 179 -4.73 10.48 11.10
CA GLU A 179 -4.94 9.89 12.43
C GLU A 179 -4.11 8.61 12.67
N LEU A 180 -2.97 8.46 11.99
CA LEU A 180 -2.03 7.37 12.25
C LEU A 180 -1.22 7.67 13.50
N THR A 181 -0.80 6.62 14.21
CA THR A 181 -0.09 6.72 15.48
C THR A 181 1.37 6.29 15.37
N ARG A 182 1.76 5.65 14.27
CA ARG A 182 3.11 5.13 14.04
C ARG A 182 3.61 5.52 12.65
N LEU A 183 4.90 5.83 12.56
CA LEU A 183 5.59 6.08 11.31
C LEU A 183 6.86 5.24 11.26
N VAL A 184 6.90 4.28 10.34
CA VAL A 184 8.07 3.44 10.07
C VAL A 184 8.98 4.13 9.08
N MET A 185 10.27 4.21 9.40
CA MET A 185 11.32 4.88 8.62
C MET A 185 12.61 4.05 8.61
N SER A 186 13.54 4.37 7.71
CA SER A 186 14.87 3.75 7.73
C SER A 186 15.65 4.17 8.97
N THR A 187 16.56 3.33 9.47
CA THR A 187 17.55 3.75 10.48
C THR A 187 18.39 4.95 10.03
N ALA A 188 18.60 5.13 8.73
CA ALA A 188 19.28 6.30 8.16
C ALA A 188 18.50 7.62 8.34
N ASP A 189 17.20 7.55 8.64
CA ASP A 189 16.33 8.73 8.81
C ASP A 189 16.34 9.27 10.26
N GLN A 190 17.07 8.67 11.20
CA GLN A 190 17.05 9.05 12.62
C GLN A 190 17.43 10.51 12.86
N ASP A 191 18.53 10.98 12.27
CA ASP A 191 19.01 12.36 12.41
C ASP A 191 18.03 13.36 11.77
N ALA A 192 17.53 13.02 10.58
CA ALA A 192 16.54 13.82 9.88
C ALA A 192 15.21 13.89 10.65
N TRP A 193 14.80 12.80 11.29
CA TRP A 193 13.63 12.76 12.17
C TRP A 193 13.81 13.64 13.42
N ALA A 194 15.00 13.64 14.03
CA ALA A 194 15.30 14.47 15.19
C ALA A 194 15.14 15.98 14.87
N ALA A 195 15.45 16.37 13.63
CA ALA A 195 15.27 17.73 13.13
C ALA A 195 13.80 18.10 12.83
N VAL A 196 12.87 17.14 12.79
CA VAL A 196 11.45 17.43 12.57
C VAL A 196 10.88 18.18 13.79
N PRO A 197 10.12 19.29 13.59
CA PRO A 197 9.54 20.05 14.70
C PRO A 197 8.69 19.17 15.63
N ALA A 198 8.81 19.38 16.95
CA ALA A 198 8.08 18.59 17.95
C ALA A 198 6.56 18.60 17.71
N ALA A 199 6.02 19.75 17.31
CA ALA A 199 4.61 19.92 16.97
C ALA A 199 4.13 19.07 15.78
N VAL A 200 5.03 18.49 14.98
CA VAL A 200 4.70 17.53 13.90
C VAL A 200 4.89 16.08 14.37
N ARG A 201 5.87 15.85 15.25
CA ARG A 201 6.16 14.53 15.84
C ARG A 201 5.14 14.10 16.90
N GLU A 202 4.49 15.06 17.56
CA GLU A 202 3.51 14.80 18.62
C GLU A 202 2.39 13.84 18.15
N GLY A 203 2.15 12.79 18.94
CA GLY A 203 1.17 11.74 18.65
C GLY A 203 1.64 10.68 17.66
N LEU A 204 2.84 10.81 17.08
CA LEU A 204 3.46 9.80 16.22
C LEU A 204 4.61 9.11 16.95
N THR A 205 4.55 7.78 16.97
CA THR A 205 5.65 6.94 17.43
C THR A 205 6.56 6.61 16.24
N PRO A 206 7.82 7.10 16.20
CA PRO A 206 8.76 6.71 15.18
C PRO A 206 9.20 5.25 15.39
N VAL A 207 9.32 4.50 14.30
CA VAL A 207 9.86 3.14 14.31
C VAL A 207 10.94 3.06 13.24
N PHE A 208 12.17 2.76 13.65
CA PHE A 208 13.30 2.70 12.74
C PHE A 208 13.63 1.25 12.41
N VAL A 209 13.78 0.97 11.12
CA VAL A 209 14.10 -0.36 10.58
C VAL A 209 15.27 -0.25 9.59
N GLY A 210 16.22 -1.17 9.67
CA GLY A 210 17.37 -1.21 8.78
C GLY A 210 17.15 -2.14 7.58
N THR A 211 16.26 -3.13 7.72
CA THR A 211 16.07 -4.17 6.70
C THR A 211 14.60 -4.43 6.33
N GLY A 212 14.40 -5.01 5.16
CA GLY A 212 13.09 -5.47 4.69
C GLY A 212 12.45 -6.47 5.65
N ARG A 213 13.23 -7.38 6.24
CA ARG A 213 12.72 -8.34 7.24
C ARG A 213 12.24 -7.65 8.52
N GLU A 214 13.04 -6.75 9.07
CA GLU A 214 12.64 -5.96 10.24
C GLU A 214 11.36 -5.16 9.99
N LEU A 215 11.24 -4.58 8.79
CA LEU A 215 10.02 -3.90 8.36
C LEU A 215 8.80 -4.84 8.40
N LEU A 216 8.91 -6.04 7.82
CA LEU A 216 7.81 -7.01 7.80
C LEU A 216 7.43 -7.48 9.22
N ASP A 217 8.42 -7.68 10.10
CA ASP A 217 8.18 -8.03 11.51
C ASP A 217 7.43 -6.94 12.27
N VAL A 218 7.76 -5.66 12.00
CA VAL A 218 7.05 -4.51 12.59
C VAL A 218 5.64 -4.34 12.01
N MET A 219 5.46 -4.63 10.72
CA MET A 219 4.24 -4.37 9.98
C MET A 219 3.19 -5.46 10.09
N PHE A 220 3.57 -6.72 10.27
CA PHE A 220 2.60 -7.79 10.41
C PHE A 220 2.22 -8.02 11.87
N LYS A 221 0.92 -7.89 12.15
CA LYS A 221 0.40 -8.29 13.46
C LYS A 221 0.48 -9.82 13.59
N PRO A 222 0.73 -10.36 14.80
CA PRO A 222 0.32 -11.72 15.08
C PRO A 222 -1.18 -11.81 14.86
N LEU A 223 -1.65 -12.91 14.25
CA LEU A 223 -3.09 -13.09 14.06
C LEU A 223 -3.75 -13.10 15.44
N PRO A 224 -4.89 -12.42 15.64
CA PRO A 224 -5.50 -12.27 16.96
C PRO A 224 -5.88 -13.61 17.61
N TRP A 225 -5.98 -14.68 16.83
CA TRP A 225 -6.23 -16.04 17.28
C TRP A 225 -4.98 -16.94 17.36
N ALA A 226 -3.82 -16.44 16.93
CA ALA A 226 -2.53 -17.16 16.98
C ALA A 226 -1.74 -16.90 18.27
N VAL A 227 -2.38 -16.35 19.29
CA VAL A 227 -1.82 -16.30 20.64
C VAL A 227 -1.95 -17.71 21.24
N GLN A 228 -0.84 -18.45 21.27
CA GLN A 228 -0.64 -19.60 22.15
C GLN A 228 0.11 -19.14 23.40
#